data_AF-A0A2M7TA99-F1
#
_entry.id   AF-A0A2M7TA99-F1
#
_cell.length_a   1.000
_cell.length_b   1.000
_cell.length_c   1.000
_cell.angle_alpha   90.00
_cell.angle_beta   90.00
_cell.angle_gamma   90.00
#
_symmetry.space_group_name_H-M   'P 1'
#
loop_
_entity.id
_entity.type
_entity.pdbx_description
1 polymer ?
#
loop_
_entity_poly.entity_id
_entity_poly.type
_entity_poly.pdbx_seq_one_letter_code
_entity_poly.pdbx_strand_id
1 'polypeptide(L)'
;MLYLLELSGNRFSIAKFVQMKQLDSFISDFVSFFLVAIFFAYPSHLLDQLEESKQEAGLVKQDLEQAYKRLDLAYQLVPLSKREMDVLRLISEGKSNKEIAEALFLSKSTIKTHVSSILKKLNLKSRSEAVAYFYKEENASLN
;
A
#
# COMPACT_ATOMS: atom_id res chain seq x y z
N MET A 1 12.74 10.03 93.31
CA MET A 1 12.14 11.19 92.60
C MET A 1 12.50 11.06 91.13
N LEU A 2 11.62 10.69 90.20
CA LEU A 2 10.18 10.55 90.19
C LEU A 2 9.82 9.34 89.32
N TYR A 3 8.96 8.51 89.87
CA TYR A 3 8.21 7.45 89.24
C TYR A 3 7.23 8.05 88.22
N LEU A 4 6.88 7.27 87.19
CA LEU A 4 5.68 7.37 86.37
C LEU A 4 5.69 8.42 85.25
N LEU A 5 5.85 7.93 84.02
CA LEU A 5 4.76 7.99 83.04
C LEU A 5 4.96 6.91 81.99
N GLU A 6 4.71 5.69 82.44
CA GLU A 6 4.15 4.65 81.60
C GLU A 6 2.72 5.08 81.28
N LEU A 7 2.55 5.88 80.22
CA LEU A 7 1.27 6.02 79.57
C LEU A 7 1.43 5.72 78.08
N SER A 8 0.55 4.80 77.66
CA SER A 8 0.16 4.53 76.29
C SER A 8 1.13 3.69 75.47
N GLY A 9 0.83 2.39 75.44
CA GLY A 9 1.43 1.42 74.55
C GLY A 9 1.53 1.91 73.10
N ASN A 10 2.76 2.18 72.67
CA ASN A 10 3.21 1.83 71.34
C ASN A 10 4.74 1.94 71.31
N ARG A 11 5.46 0.81 71.45
CA ARG A 11 6.88 0.75 71.08
C ARG A 11 7.01 0.77 69.55
N PHE A 12 6.43 1.77 68.89
CA PHE A 12 6.68 2.05 67.48
C PHE A 12 8.05 2.74 67.39
N SER A 13 9.08 1.91 67.55
CA SER A 13 10.49 2.28 67.55
C SER A 13 10.86 3.00 66.25
N ILE A 14 11.78 3.97 66.31
CA ILE A 14 12.39 4.65 65.15
C ILE A 14 12.88 3.63 64.11
N ALA A 15 13.31 2.45 64.56
CA ALA A 15 13.66 1.32 63.70
C ALA A 15 12.50 0.91 62.77
N LYS A 16 11.25 0.86 63.25
CA LYS A 16 10.06 0.57 62.44
C LYS A 16 9.76 1.69 61.45
N PHE A 17 10.03 2.95 61.81
CA PHE A 17 9.87 4.10 60.92
C PHE A 17 10.95 4.15 59.82
N VAL A 18 12.21 3.82 60.14
CA VAL A 18 13.32 3.67 59.18
C VAL A 18 13.07 2.48 58.25
N GLN A 19 12.58 1.36 58.78
CA GLN A 19 12.24 0.17 58.00
C GLN A 19 11.02 0.41 57.09
N MET A 20 10.04 1.22 57.53
CA MET A 20 8.88 1.61 56.72
C MET A 20 9.26 2.61 55.61
N LYS A 21 10.18 3.56 55.87
CA LYS A 21 10.74 4.44 54.83
C LYS A 21 11.66 3.70 53.83
N GLN A 22 12.42 2.70 54.28
CA GLN A 22 13.19 1.85 53.36
C GLN A 22 12.26 0.99 52.49
N LEU A 23 11.12 0.56 53.02
CA LEU A 23 10.10 -0.17 52.26
C LEU A 23 9.50 0.70 51.14
N ASP A 24 9.26 2.00 51.39
CA ASP A 24 8.77 2.94 50.37
C ASP A 24 9.81 3.20 49.26
N SER A 25 11.10 3.37 49.62
CA SER A 25 12.19 3.48 48.63
C SER A 25 12.33 2.20 47.80
N PHE A 26 12.21 1.04 48.45
CA PHE A 26 12.33 -0.25 47.79
C PHE A 26 11.17 -0.52 46.83
N ILE A 27 9.93 -0.23 47.23
CA ILE A 27 8.76 -0.31 46.35
C ILE A 27 8.89 0.68 45.20
N SER A 28 9.33 1.92 45.48
CA SER A 28 9.56 2.94 44.47
C SER A 28 10.61 2.53 43.43
N ASP A 29 11.73 1.94 43.86
CA ASP A 29 12.79 1.46 42.98
C ASP A 29 12.31 0.28 42.14
N PHE A 30 11.53 -0.63 42.73
CA PHE A 30 10.95 -1.76 42.03
C PHE A 30 9.93 -1.33 40.98
N VAL A 31 9.02 -0.41 41.32
CA VAL A 31 8.05 0.17 40.40
C VAL A 31 8.76 0.95 39.30
N SER A 32 9.77 1.76 39.63
CA SER A 32 10.54 2.52 38.64
C SER A 32 11.30 1.60 37.68
N PHE A 33 11.92 0.54 38.19
CA PHE A 33 12.60 -0.46 37.37
C PHE A 33 11.62 -1.20 36.45
N PHE A 34 10.46 -1.62 36.96
CA PHE A 34 9.43 -2.26 36.14
C PHE A 34 8.82 -1.32 35.11
N LEU A 35 8.58 -0.04 35.46
CA LEU A 35 8.08 0.96 34.52
C LEU A 35 9.09 1.24 33.41
N VAL A 36 10.38 1.34 33.74
CA VAL A 36 11.47 1.45 32.75
C VAL A 36 11.52 0.20 31.88
N ALA A 37 11.50 -1.00 32.47
CA ALA A 37 11.50 -2.25 31.73
C ALA A 37 10.31 -2.37 30.78
N ILE A 38 9.09 -2.03 31.21
CA ILE A 38 7.89 -1.99 30.36
C ILE A 38 8.05 -0.91 29.28
N PHE A 39 8.49 0.29 29.65
CA PHE A 39 8.65 1.42 28.73
C PHE A 39 9.67 1.14 27.62
N PHE A 40 10.70 0.33 27.87
CA PHE A 40 11.70 -0.05 26.86
C PHE A 40 11.43 -1.39 26.17
N ALA A 41 10.88 -2.40 26.86
CA ALA A 41 10.66 -3.74 26.31
C ALA A 41 9.31 -3.90 25.59
N TYR A 42 8.27 -3.18 26.02
CA TYR A 42 6.97 -3.22 25.35
C TYR A 42 7.01 -2.62 23.93
N PRO A 43 7.66 -1.47 23.67
CA PRO A 43 7.70 -0.93 22.30
C PRO A 43 8.52 -1.81 21.34
N SER A 44 9.60 -2.47 21.76
CA SER A 44 10.36 -3.32 20.84
C SER A 44 9.53 -4.51 20.33
N HIS A 45 8.79 -5.18 21.22
CA HIS A 45 7.95 -6.32 20.81
C HIS A 45 6.78 -5.92 19.88
N LEU A 46 6.20 -4.74 20.09
CA LEU A 46 5.17 -4.19 19.17
C LEU A 46 5.77 -3.77 17.83
N LEU A 47 7.00 -3.25 17.82
CA LEU A 47 7.70 -2.88 16.59
C LEU A 47 8.08 -4.12 15.78
N ASP A 48 8.52 -5.21 16.43
CA ASP A 48 8.87 -6.46 15.76
C ASP A 48 7.66 -7.08 15.03
N GLN A 49 6.47 -7.10 15.66
CA GLN A 49 5.22 -7.57 15.02
C GLN A 49 4.80 -6.70 13.82
N LEU A 50 5.07 -5.38 13.89
CA LEU A 50 4.80 -4.45 12.80
C LEU A 50 5.82 -4.60 11.66
N GLU A 51 7.06 -4.96 11.94
CA GLU A 51 8.07 -5.23 10.92
C GLU A 51 7.78 -6.54 10.17
N GLU A 52 7.41 -7.61 10.89
CA GLU A 52 7.00 -8.89 10.28
C GLU A 52 5.79 -8.74 9.35
N SER A 53 4.73 -8.04 9.82
CA SER A 53 3.54 -7.80 8.99
C SER A 53 3.81 -6.91 7.77
N LYS A 54 4.74 -5.95 7.86
CA LYS A 54 5.19 -5.15 6.71
C LYS A 54 5.97 -5.97 5.70
N GLN A 55 6.79 -6.92 6.16
CA GLN A 55 7.53 -7.82 5.27
C GLN A 55 6.60 -8.76 4.51
N GLU A 56 5.61 -9.33 5.19
CA GLU A 56 4.58 -10.16 4.57
C GLU A 56 3.76 -9.37 3.54
N ALA A 57 3.34 -8.15 3.89
CA ALA A 57 2.69 -7.25 2.95
C ALA A 57 3.60 -6.87 1.75
N GLY A 58 4.91 -6.77 1.96
CA GLY A 58 5.90 -6.52 0.92
C GLY A 58 6.02 -7.66 -0.09
N LEU A 59 6.05 -8.91 0.39
CA LEU A 59 6.07 -10.11 -0.44
C LEU A 59 4.81 -10.22 -1.30
N VAL A 60 3.63 -10.06 -0.67
CA VAL A 60 2.34 -10.07 -1.38
C VAL A 60 2.27 -8.98 -2.45
N LYS A 61 2.80 -7.78 -2.15
CA LYS A 61 2.85 -6.67 -3.11
C LYS A 61 3.73 -7.01 -4.32
N GLN A 62 4.89 -7.64 -4.11
CA GLN A 62 5.75 -8.06 -5.23
C GLN A 62 5.06 -9.10 -6.12
N ASP A 63 4.40 -10.09 -5.54
CA ASP A 63 3.68 -11.12 -6.30
C ASP A 63 2.52 -10.51 -7.09
N LEU A 64 1.80 -9.55 -6.51
CA LEU A 64 0.77 -8.78 -7.21
C LEU A 64 1.33 -8.00 -8.39
N GLU A 65 2.43 -7.26 -8.20
CA GLU A 65 3.08 -6.52 -9.29
C GLU A 65 3.51 -7.45 -10.44
N GLN A 66 4.05 -8.62 -10.10
CA GLN A 66 4.39 -9.64 -11.10
C GLN A 66 3.15 -10.17 -11.82
N ALA A 67 2.07 -10.46 -11.09
CA ALA A 67 0.82 -10.92 -11.68
C ALA A 67 0.20 -9.87 -12.60
N TYR A 68 0.16 -8.60 -12.19
CA TYR A 68 -0.32 -7.49 -13.02
C TYR A 68 0.52 -7.33 -14.29
N LYS A 69 1.86 -7.45 -14.18
CA LYS A 69 2.75 -7.38 -15.35
C LYS A 69 2.51 -8.53 -16.33
N ARG A 70 2.29 -9.75 -15.84
CA ARG A 70 1.92 -10.91 -16.67
C ARG A 70 0.57 -10.71 -17.36
N LEU A 71 -0.41 -10.17 -16.63
CA LEU A 71 -1.74 -9.86 -17.18
C LEU A 71 -1.66 -8.78 -18.27
N ASP A 72 -0.86 -7.74 -18.06
CA ASP A 72 -0.69 -6.67 -19.04
C ASP A 72 0.01 -7.18 -20.31
N LEU A 73 1.04 -8.02 -20.17
CA LEU A 73 1.66 -8.72 -21.30
C LEU A 73 0.66 -9.61 -22.04
N ALA A 74 -0.12 -10.42 -21.32
CA ALA A 74 -1.15 -11.26 -21.92
C ALA A 74 -2.20 -10.43 -22.67
N TYR A 75 -2.58 -9.26 -22.12
CA TYR A 75 -3.52 -8.35 -22.75
C TYR A 75 -2.98 -7.76 -24.07
N GLN A 76 -1.67 -7.48 -24.14
CA GLN A 76 -1.02 -6.98 -25.36
C GLN A 76 -0.88 -8.04 -26.46
N LEU A 77 -0.89 -9.34 -26.10
CA LEU A 77 -0.90 -10.45 -27.06
C LEU A 77 -2.29 -10.71 -27.68
N VAL A 78 -3.35 -10.12 -27.11
CA VAL A 78 -4.71 -10.28 -27.64
C VAL A 78 -4.84 -9.48 -28.94
N PRO A 79 -5.16 -10.13 -30.07
CA PRO A 79 -5.34 -9.42 -31.32
C PRO A 79 -6.49 -8.41 -31.22
N LEU A 80 -6.40 -7.36 -32.03
CA LEU A 80 -7.51 -6.40 -32.14
C LEU A 80 -8.76 -7.11 -32.65
N SER A 81 -9.88 -6.84 -31.99
CA SER A 81 -11.18 -7.25 -32.49
C SER A 81 -11.49 -6.56 -33.82
N LYS A 82 -12.43 -7.11 -34.60
CA LYS A 82 -12.89 -6.52 -35.87
C LYS A 82 -13.26 -5.04 -35.70
N ARG A 83 -13.99 -4.73 -34.63
CA ARG A 83 -14.42 -3.36 -34.34
C ARG A 83 -13.27 -2.42 -33.99
N GLU A 84 -12.28 -2.91 -33.24
CA GLU A 84 -11.08 -2.13 -32.93
C GLU A 84 -10.24 -1.89 -34.19
N MET A 85 -10.18 -2.86 -35.11
CA MET A 85 -9.54 -2.70 -36.41
C MET A 85 -10.25 -1.65 -37.28
N ASP A 86 -11.60 -1.66 -37.34
CA ASP A 86 -12.37 -0.63 -38.04
C ASP A 86 -12.07 0.77 -37.50
N VAL A 87 -12.03 0.90 -36.16
CA VAL A 87 -11.68 2.16 -35.50
C VAL A 87 -10.24 2.56 -35.83
N LEU A 88 -9.27 1.63 -35.78
CA LEU A 88 -7.87 1.91 -36.11
C LEU A 88 -7.70 2.38 -37.56
N ARG A 89 -8.44 1.80 -38.52
CA ARG A 89 -8.45 2.25 -39.91
C ARG A 89 -8.96 3.68 -40.05
N LEU A 90 -10.08 4.01 -39.43
CA LEU A 90 -10.58 5.38 -39.47
C LEU A 90 -9.64 6.37 -38.74
N ILE A 91 -8.86 5.88 -37.76
CA ILE A 91 -7.79 6.68 -37.15
C ILE A 91 -6.68 6.99 -38.16
N SER A 92 -6.24 6.01 -38.96
CA SER A 92 -5.19 6.20 -39.98
C SER A 92 -5.63 7.09 -41.14
N GLU A 93 -6.94 7.19 -41.39
CA GLU A 93 -7.57 8.16 -42.29
C GLU A 93 -7.65 9.59 -41.71
N GLY A 94 -7.24 9.80 -40.45
CA GLY A 94 -7.26 11.11 -39.80
C GLY A 94 -8.61 11.53 -39.20
N LYS A 95 -9.60 10.64 -39.15
CA LYS A 95 -10.95 10.96 -38.64
C LYS A 95 -10.97 11.24 -37.14
N SER A 96 -11.59 12.33 -36.72
CA SER A 96 -11.81 12.63 -35.30
C SER A 96 -12.74 11.61 -34.62
N ASN A 97 -12.71 11.51 -33.29
CA ASN A 97 -13.60 10.60 -32.56
C ASN A 97 -15.10 10.88 -32.82
N LYS A 98 -15.46 12.10 -33.25
CA LYS A 98 -16.84 12.44 -33.63
C LYS A 98 -17.18 11.82 -34.98
N GLU A 99 -16.33 12.01 -35.98
CA GLU A 99 -16.52 11.44 -37.32
C GLU A 99 -16.50 9.90 -37.30
N ILE A 100 -15.61 9.30 -36.49
CA ILE A 100 -15.60 7.84 -36.29
C ILE A 100 -16.91 7.37 -35.66
N ALA A 101 -17.41 8.10 -34.65
CA ALA A 101 -18.66 7.77 -33.98
C ALA A 101 -19.85 7.80 -34.96
N GLU A 102 -19.90 8.82 -35.82
CA GLU A 102 -20.91 8.95 -36.88
C GLU A 102 -20.79 7.83 -37.92
N ALA A 103 -19.59 7.59 -38.46
CA ALA A 103 -19.34 6.54 -39.46
C ALA A 103 -19.68 5.14 -38.96
N LEU A 104 -19.53 4.91 -37.65
CA LEU A 104 -19.72 3.62 -37.02
C LEU A 104 -21.05 3.49 -36.28
N PHE A 105 -21.92 4.52 -36.29
CA PHE A 105 -23.19 4.57 -35.57
C PHE A 105 -23.06 4.30 -34.05
N LEU A 106 -22.05 4.91 -33.42
CA LEU A 106 -21.76 4.80 -31.98
C LEU A 106 -21.70 6.17 -31.31
N SER A 107 -21.63 6.17 -29.98
CA SER A 107 -21.37 7.40 -29.23
C SER A 107 -19.89 7.79 -29.24
N LYS A 108 -19.59 9.09 -29.11
CA LYS A 108 -18.21 9.59 -28.98
C LYS A 108 -17.49 9.01 -27.76
N SER A 109 -18.19 8.72 -26.66
CA SER A 109 -17.58 8.09 -25.48
C SER A 109 -17.19 6.64 -25.75
N THR A 110 -18.03 5.88 -26.46
CA THR A 110 -17.70 4.52 -26.90
C THR A 110 -16.44 4.51 -27.76
N ILE A 111 -16.30 5.46 -28.70
CA ILE A 111 -15.07 5.58 -29.50
C ILE A 111 -13.85 5.91 -28.64
N LYS A 112 -13.96 6.80 -27.65
CA LYS A 112 -12.85 7.05 -26.71
C LYS A 112 -12.41 5.77 -26.00
N THR A 113 -13.36 4.93 -25.58
CA THR A 113 -13.06 3.63 -24.96
C THR A 113 -12.34 2.69 -25.93
N HIS A 114 -12.79 2.61 -27.18
CA HIS A 114 -12.10 1.82 -28.20
C HIS A 114 -10.68 2.33 -28.46
N VAL A 115 -10.49 3.65 -28.63
CA VAL A 115 -9.15 4.24 -28.81
C VAL A 115 -8.24 3.91 -27.64
N SER A 116 -8.72 4.08 -26.40
CA SER A 116 -7.94 3.74 -25.20
C SER A 116 -7.56 2.25 -25.17
N SER A 117 -8.48 1.37 -25.56
CA SER A 117 -8.25 -0.07 -25.58
C SER A 117 -7.23 -0.47 -26.64
N ILE A 118 -7.33 0.11 -27.84
CA ILE A 118 -6.39 -0.09 -28.95
C ILE A 118 -4.98 0.34 -28.54
N LEU A 119 -4.82 1.57 -28.04
CA LEU A 119 -3.52 2.09 -27.60
C LEU A 119 -2.90 1.18 -26.53
N LYS A 120 -3.70 0.70 -25.57
CA LYS A 120 -3.21 -0.22 -24.54
C LYS A 120 -2.80 -1.58 -25.13
N LYS A 121 -3.63 -2.19 -25.99
CA LYS A 121 -3.32 -3.49 -26.61
C LYS A 121 -2.06 -3.44 -27.48
N LEU A 122 -1.89 -2.34 -28.22
CA LEU A 122 -0.73 -2.15 -29.10
C LEU A 122 0.48 -1.55 -28.38
N ASN A 123 0.38 -1.27 -27.07
CA ASN A 123 1.41 -0.60 -26.27
C ASN A 123 1.88 0.75 -26.88
N LEU A 124 0.92 1.55 -27.33
CA LEU A 124 1.13 2.86 -27.94
C LEU A 124 0.73 3.97 -26.97
N LYS A 125 1.45 5.08 -26.99
CA LYS A 125 1.23 6.23 -26.09
C LYS A 125 0.35 7.30 -26.71
N SER A 126 0.23 7.32 -28.03
CA SER A 126 -0.44 8.40 -28.72
C SER A 126 -1.24 7.95 -29.94
N ARG A 127 -2.22 8.77 -30.31
CA ARG A 127 -3.00 8.60 -31.53
C ARG A 127 -2.11 8.62 -32.78
N SER A 128 -1.09 9.47 -32.80
CA SER A 128 -0.14 9.55 -33.92
C SER A 128 0.68 8.27 -34.06
N GLU A 129 1.08 7.65 -32.96
CA GLU A 129 1.71 6.33 -32.99
C GLU A 129 0.79 5.26 -33.56
N ALA A 130 -0.52 5.31 -33.26
CA ALA A 130 -1.49 4.38 -33.85
C ALA A 130 -1.59 4.51 -35.38
N VAL A 131 -1.50 5.74 -35.90
CA VAL A 131 -1.44 5.98 -37.35
C VAL A 131 -0.17 5.36 -37.95
N ALA A 132 0.98 5.63 -37.34
CA ALA A 132 2.26 5.07 -37.81
C ALA A 132 2.28 3.53 -37.76
N TYR A 133 1.72 2.96 -36.69
CA TYR A 133 1.59 1.51 -36.52
C TYR A 133 0.75 0.89 -37.64
N PHE A 134 -0.41 1.47 -37.96
CA PHE A 134 -1.29 0.95 -39.00
C PHE A 134 -0.57 0.82 -40.35
N TYR A 135 0.08 1.89 -40.80
CA TYR A 135 0.81 1.86 -42.07
C TYR A 135 2.02 0.92 -42.03
N LYS A 136 2.69 0.79 -40.88
CA LYS A 136 3.78 -0.19 -40.74
C LYS A 136 3.27 -1.61 -40.98
N GLU A 137 2.15 -2.00 -40.37
CA GLU A 137 1.61 -3.35 -40.55
C GLU A 137 0.95 -3.57 -41.91
N GLU A 138 0.30 -2.56 -42.48
CA GLU A 138 -0.24 -2.64 -43.83
C GLU A 138 0.87 -2.94 -44.86
N ASN A 139 2.00 -2.23 -44.76
CA ASN A 139 3.16 -2.50 -45.61
C ASN A 139 3.79 -3.88 -45.35
N ALA A 140 3.78 -4.38 -44.12
CA ALA A 140 4.27 -5.71 -43.79
C ALA A 140 3.37 -6.83 -44.37
N SER A 141 2.07 -6.57 -44.52
CA SER A 141 1.11 -7.53 -45.10
C SER A 141 1.12 -7.61 -46.63
N LEU A 142 1.74 -6.63 -47.29
CA LEU A 142 1.83 -6.52 -48.76
C LEU A 142 3.13 -7.07 -49.36
N ASN A 143 4.07 -7.52 -48.52
CA ASN A 143 5.34 -8.14 -48.92
C ASN A 143 5.38 -9.61 -48.49
#